data_AF-A0A9X7WI82-F1
#
_entry.id   AF-A0A9X7WI82-F1
#
_cell.length_a   1.000
_cell.length_b   1.000
_cell.length_c   1.000
_cell.angle_alpha   90.00
_cell.angle_beta   90.00
_cell.angle_gamma   90.00
#
_symmetry.space_group_name_H-M   'P 1'
#
loop_
_entity.id
_entity.type
_entity.pdbx_description
1 polymer ?
#
loop_
_entity_poly.entity_id
_entity_poly.type
_entity_poly.pdbx_seq_one_letter_code
_entity_poly.pdbx_strand_id
1 'polypeptide(L)'
;MSAAQRRRLAEAKGRLRAADSAVKSRPGIRHAWTGVDVARALAHINAVEVTLTALSPPNTVAAKLPDIIADAALLLKPHDARLDDLRQYAAKHALTDDDRGAIAQDVRAIYAACADEHVRTRSFRNLLFGATFVLTLFAVGIGLLGWCAPGWFALCVPDHPTAATCPTGGWAPSGGDIFLVEFIGLFSAGLMGSVAIRRMRGSSTPYAVPMASLLVKLPTGALTALAGLLLIRAGVLGPDVAAAAREQLVAYALIFGGSQQAFTRLIDVQTQNVLDSIPSRNRDAAKPQSPASHFDQEER
;
A
#
# COMPACT_ATOMS: atom_id res chain seq x y z
N MET A 1 6.41 -45.94 -0.91
CA MET A 1 7.00 -44.67 -1.41
C MET A 1 8.13 -44.97 -2.40
N SER A 2 8.01 -44.51 -3.64
CA SER A 2 9.06 -44.66 -4.65
C SER A 2 10.29 -43.77 -4.35
N ALA A 3 11.42 -44.05 -5.00
CA ALA A 3 12.62 -43.20 -4.89
C ALA A 3 12.35 -41.75 -5.34
N ALA A 4 11.54 -41.58 -6.39
CA ALA A 4 11.13 -40.26 -6.88
C ALA A 4 10.28 -39.49 -5.85
N GLN A 5 9.36 -40.16 -5.15
CA GLN A 5 8.57 -39.54 -4.08
C GLN A 5 9.44 -39.11 -2.89
N ARG A 6 10.45 -39.93 -2.51
CA ARG A 6 11.42 -39.58 -1.46
C ARG A 6 12.21 -38.32 -1.80
N ARG A 7 12.64 -38.18 -3.07
CA ARG A 7 13.34 -36.99 -3.55
C ARG A 7 12.47 -35.73 -3.49
N ARG A 8 11.23 -35.80 -3.99
CA ARG A 8 10.27 -34.67 -3.94
C ARG A 8 9.97 -34.23 -2.51
N LEU A 9 9.82 -35.18 -1.58
CA LEU A 9 9.61 -34.86 -0.16
C LEU A 9 10.84 -34.19 0.47
N ALA A 10 12.06 -34.64 0.14
CA ALA A 10 13.28 -34.00 0.62
C ALA A 10 13.41 -32.56 0.09
N GLU A 11 13.08 -32.32 -1.18
CA GLU A 11 13.03 -30.98 -1.77
C GLU A 11 12.00 -30.08 -1.08
N ALA A 12 10.79 -30.60 -0.79
CA ALA A 12 9.76 -29.87 -0.05
C ALA A 12 10.22 -29.49 1.37
N LYS A 13 10.86 -30.42 2.10
CA LYS A 13 11.46 -30.12 3.41
C LYS A 13 12.53 -29.04 3.32
N GLY A 14 13.36 -29.07 2.27
CA GLY A 14 14.35 -28.03 2.00
C GLY A 14 13.72 -26.64 1.80
N ARG A 15 12.65 -26.56 0.98
CA ARG A 15 11.90 -25.32 0.76
C ARG A 15 11.24 -24.79 2.03
N LEU A 16 10.68 -25.67 2.86
CA LEU A 16 10.06 -25.27 4.13
C LEU A 16 11.09 -24.68 5.11
N ARG A 17 12.30 -25.28 5.19
CA ARG A 17 13.41 -24.72 5.98
C ARG A 17 13.85 -23.35 5.46
N ALA A 18 13.87 -23.16 4.13
CA ALA A 18 14.18 -21.86 3.53
C ALA A 18 13.11 -20.81 3.91
N ALA A 19 11.83 -21.17 3.86
CA ALA A 19 10.74 -20.29 4.31
C ALA A 19 10.86 -19.93 5.80
N ASP A 20 11.07 -20.93 6.67
CA ASP A 20 11.26 -20.73 8.11
C ASP A 20 12.46 -19.82 8.41
N SER A 21 13.57 -20.01 7.70
CA SER A 21 14.75 -19.16 7.84
C SER A 21 14.46 -17.70 7.45
N ALA A 22 13.67 -17.46 6.39
CA ALA A 22 13.30 -16.13 5.95
C ALA A 22 12.34 -15.42 6.93
N VAL A 23 11.46 -16.18 7.60
CA VAL A 23 10.57 -15.64 8.63
C VAL A 23 11.34 -15.32 9.93
N LYS A 24 12.30 -16.16 10.31
CA LYS A 24 13.09 -15.98 11.54
C LYS A 24 14.21 -14.95 11.41
N SER A 25 14.68 -14.69 10.19
CA SER A 25 15.70 -13.67 9.97
C SER A 25 15.18 -12.28 10.28
N ARG A 26 15.93 -11.51 11.09
CA ARG A 26 15.69 -10.07 11.23
C ARG A 26 16.02 -9.42 9.88
N PRO A 27 15.07 -8.79 9.20
CA PRO A 27 15.34 -8.21 7.90
C PRO A 27 16.31 -7.04 8.07
N GLY A 28 17.39 -7.03 7.29
CA GLY A 28 18.21 -5.83 7.15
C GLY A 28 17.38 -4.67 6.58
N ILE A 29 17.76 -3.42 6.84
CA ILE A 29 16.98 -2.22 6.46
C ILE A 29 16.56 -2.26 4.97
N ARG A 30 17.47 -2.66 4.07
CA ARG A 30 17.18 -2.82 2.63
C ARG A 30 16.20 -3.95 2.30
N HIS A 31 16.26 -5.06 3.04
CA HIS A 31 15.37 -6.20 2.81
C HIS A 31 13.97 -5.94 3.38
N ALA A 32 13.87 -5.26 4.52
CA ALA A 32 12.61 -4.76 5.08
C ALA A 32 11.90 -3.82 4.08
N TRP A 33 12.67 -2.95 3.42
CA TRP A 33 12.15 -2.01 2.42
C TRP A 33 11.69 -2.66 1.12
N THR A 34 12.33 -3.75 0.68
CA THR A 34 11.99 -4.37 -0.61
C THR A 34 10.89 -5.43 -0.52
N GLY A 35 10.64 -6.01 0.67
CA GLY A 35 9.60 -7.04 0.86
C GLY A 35 9.92 -8.38 0.20
N VAL A 36 11.18 -8.58 -0.21
CA VAL A 36 11.63 -9.79 -0.93
C VAL A 36 11.51 -11.04 -0.06
N ASP A 37 11.78 -10.93 1.23
CA ASP A 37 11.78 -12.09 2.12
C ASP A 37 10.38 -12.63 2.36
N VAL A 38 9.37 -11.74 2.43
CA VAL A 38 7.95 -12.13 2.50
C VAL A 38 7.53 -12.86 1.22
N ALA A 39 7.88 -12.32 0.05
CA ALA A 39 7.59 -12.97 -1.22
C ALA A 39 8.29 -14.33 -1.36
N ARG A 40 9.56 -14.41 -0.92
CA ARG A 40 10.34 -15.66 -0.96
C ARG A 40 9.74 -16.71 -0.03
N ALA A 41 9.37 -16.34 1.20
CA ALA A 41 8.74 -17.24 2.15
C ALA A 41 7.41 -17.77 1.61
N LEU A 42 6.56 -16.87 1.08
CA LEU A 42 5.27 -17.25 0.49
C LEU A 42 5.43 -18.18 -0.72
N ALA A 43 6.38 -17.89 -1.61
CA ALA A 43 6.67 -18.74 -2.77
C ALA A 43 7.13 -20.14 -2.36
N HIS A 44 7.96 -20.25 -1.33
CA HIS A 44 8.39 -21.55 -0.79
C HIS A 44 7.24 -22.32 -0.13
N ILE A 45 6.39 -21.65 0.65
CA ILE A 45 5.20 -22.26 1.27
C ILE A 45 4.24 -22.81 0.21
N ASN A 46 3.89 -21.99 -0.78
CA ASN A 46 3.00 -22.38 -1.88
C ASN A 46 3.58 -23.55 -2.69
N ALA A 47 4.89 -23.56 -2.92
CA ALA A 47 5.56 -24.65 -3.63
C ALA A 47 5.60 -25.96 -2.82
N VAL A 48 5.64 -25.88 -1.48
CA VAL A 48 5.50 -27.04 -0.60
C VAL A 48 4.07 -27.56 -0.66
N GLU A 49 3.07 -26.69 -0.63
CA GLU A 49 1.66 -27.06 -0.68
C GLU A 49 1.29 -27.81 -1.96
N VAL A 50 1.73 -27.31 -3.12
CA VAL A 50 1.60 -28.03 -4.42
C VAL A 50 2.23 -29.43 -4.35
N THR A 51 3.41 -29.54 -3.73
CA THR A 51 4.11 -30.83 -3.61
C THR A 51 3.40 -31.78 -2.66
N LEU A 52 2.84 -31.27 -1.56
CA LEU A 52 2.06 -32.06 -0.62
C LEU A 52 0.77 -32.56 -1.25
N THR A 53 0.05 -31.73 -2.02
CA THR A 53 -1.15 -32.14 -2.75
C THR A 53 -0.85 -33.29 -3.73
N ALA A 54 0.25 -33.21 -4.47
CA ALA A 54 0.66 -34.26 -5.40
C ALA A 54 1.11 -35.57 -4.72
N LEU A 55 1.57 -35.52 -3.46
CA LEU A 55 2.08 -36.69 -2.74
C LEU A 55 1.08 -37.29 -1.74
N SER A 56 0.08 -36.52 -1.31
CA SER A 56 -0.89 -36.94 -0.29
C SER A 56 -1.84 -38.02 -0.81
N PRO A 57 -2.35 -38.92 0.05
CA PRO A 57 -3.36 -39.89 -0.34
C PRO A 57 -4.61 -39.22 -0.94
N PRO A 58 -5.33 -39.88 -1.87
CA PRO A 58 -6.51 -39.30 -2.53
C PRO A 58 -7.57 -38.81 -1.53
N ASN A 59 -7.81 -39.56 -0.45
CA ASN A 59 -8.77 -39.19 0.59
C ASN A 59 -8.38 -37.88 1.32
N THR A 60 -7.08 -37.65 1.52
CA THR A 60 -6.57 -36.42 2.13
C THR A 60 -6.70 -35.22 1.20
N VAL A 61 -6.48 -35.42 -0.10
CA VAL A 61 -6.69 -34.37 -1.12
C VAL A 61 -8.17 -34.04 -1.25
N ALA A 62 -9.05 -35.06 -1.27
CA ALA A 62 -10.50 -34.87 -1.28
C ALA A 62 -10.98 -34.03 -0.09
N ALA A 63 -10.45 -34.29 1.11
CA ALA A 63 -10.78 -33.52 2.31
C ALA A 63 -10.35 -32.04 2.23
N LYS A 64 -9.26 -31.73 1.50
CA LYS A 64 -8.78 -30.35 1.30
C LYS A 64 -9.46 -29.63 0.14
N LEU A 65 -10.14 -30.35 -0.74
CA LEU A 65 -10.66 -29.81 -1.98
C LEU A 65 -11.65 -28.65 -1.80
N PRO A 66 -12.54 -28.65 -0.79
CA PRO A 66 -13.40 -27.49 -0.52
C PRO A 66 -12.62 -26.22 -0.20
N ASP A 67 -11.52 -26.32 0.57
CA ASP A 67 -10.64 -25.18 0.87
C ASP A 67 -9.95 -24.67 -0.39
N ILE A 68 -9.48 -25.58 -1.25
CA ILE A 68 -8.83 -25.24 -2.52
C ILE A 68 -9.83 -24.54 -3.45
N ILE A 69 -11.08 -25.00 -3.53
CA ILE A 69 -12.14 -24.37 -4.32
C ILE A 69 -12.45 -22.97 -3.79
N ALA A 70 -12.50 -22.80 -2.47
CA ALA A 70 -12.70 -21.47 -1.86
C ALA A 70 -11.55 -20.52 -2.22
N ASP A 71 -10.30 -20.99 -2.15
CA ASP A 71 -9.13 -20.19 -2.53
C ASP A 71 -9.11 -19.88 -4.02
N ALA A 72 -9.46 -20.85 -4.87
CA ALA A 72 -9.58 -20.69 -6.31
C ALA A 72 -10.64 -19.66 -6.69
N ALA A 73 -11.81 -19.71 -6.06
CA ALA A 73 -12.90 -18.77 -6.30
C ALA A 73 -12.54 -17.33 -5.88
N LEU A 74 -11.66 -17.17 -4.89
CA LEU A 74 -11.16 -15.86 -4.46
C LEU A 74 -10.05 -15.33 -5.36
N LEU A 75 -9.16 -16.20 -5.85
CA LEU A 75 -7.90 -15.82 -6.51
C LEU A 75 -7.98 -15.81 -8.05
N LEU A 76 -8.85 -16.63 -8.63
CA LEU A 76 -9.00 -16.74 -10.08
C LEU A 76 -10.08 -15.78 -10.60
N LYS A 77 -10.06 -15.56 -11.92
CA LYS A 77 -11.09 -14.75 -12.58
C LYS A 77 -12.45 -15.45 -12.53
N PRO A 78 -13.57 -14.70 -12.53
CA PRO A 78 -14.89 -15.29 -12.73
C PRO A 78 -14.91 -16.15 -14.01
N HIS A 79 -15.35 -17.41 -13.91
CA HIS A 79 -15.39 -18.41 -14.99
C HIS A 79 -14.03 -18.96 -15.46
N ASP A 80 -13.01 -18.99 -14.61
CA ASP A 80 -11.80 -19.76 -14.91
C ASP A 80 -12.11 -21.27 -14.95
N ALA A 81 -11.76 -21.94 -16.05
CA ALA A 81 -12.04 -23.36 -16.27
C ALA A 81 -11.50 -24.26 -15.15
N ARG A 82 -10.39 -23.86 -14.51
CA ARG A 82 -9.77 -24.62 -13.40
C ARG A 82 -10.66 -24.68 -12.18
N LEU A 83 -11.49 -23.65 -11.94
CA LEU A 83 -12.45 -23.67 -10.83
C LEU A 83 -13.54 -24.72 -11.07
N ASP A 84 -13.97 -24.87 -12.33
CA ASP A 84 -14.97 -25.87 -12.70
C ASP A 84 -14.38 -27.28 -12.68
N ASP A 85 -13.12 -27.46 -13.10
CA ASP A 85 -12.38 -28.72 -12.97
C ASP A 85 -12.29 -29.16 -11.50
N LEU A 86 -11.93 -28.25 -10.59
CA LEU A 86 -11.89 -28.52 -9.15
C LEU A 86 -13.26 -28.92 -8.58
N ARG A 87 -14.35 -28.29 -9.03
CA ARG A 87 -15.71 -28.67 -8.65
C ARG A 87 -16.08 -30.06 -9.19
N GLN A 88 -15.66 -30.40 -10.39
CA GLN A 88 -15.87 -31.74 -10.95
C GLN A 88 -15.12 -32.81 -10.14
N TYR A 89 -13.86 -32.54 -9.76
CA TYR A 89 -13.10 -33.44 -8.88
C TYR A 89 -13.79 -33.62 -7.52
N ALA A 90 -14.38 -32.55 -6.96
CA ALA A 90 -15.10 -32.62 -5.69
C ALA A 90 -16.40 -33.43 -5.75
N ALA A 91 -17.01 -33.53 -6.94
CA ALA A 91 -18.22 -34.33 -7.15
C ALA A 91 -17.92 -35.84 -7.31
N LYS A 92 -16.67 -36.22 -7.57
CA LYS A 92 -16.27 -37.63 -7.71
C LYS A 92 -16.37 -38.35 -6.36
N HIS A 93 -16.89 -39.57 -6.36
CA HIS A 93 -16.97 -40.41 -5.15
C HIS A 93 -15.59 -40.85 -4.65
N ALA A 94 -14.64 -41.06 -5.57
CA ALA A 94 -13.26 -41.41 -5.24
C ALA A 94 -12.30 -40.72 -6.21
N LEU A 95 -11.25 -40.11 -5.66
CA LEU A 95 -10.16 -39.52 -6.45
C LEU A 95 -9.13 -40.60 -6.80
N THR A 96 -8.63 -40.55 -8.03
CA THR A 96 -7.56 -41.42 -8.53
C THR A 96 -6.18 -40.81 -8.29
N ASP A 97 -5.13 -41.58 -8.56
CA ASP A 97 -3.75 -41.09 -8.47
C ASP A 97 -3.43 -40.01 -9.51
N ASP A 98 -4.04 -40.08 -10.70
CA ASP A 98 -3.88 -39.10 -11.77
C ASP A 98 -4.61 -37.78 -11.44
N ASP A 99 -5.80 -37.86 -10.81
CA ASP A 99 -6.56 -36.69 -10.36
C ASP A 99 -5.74 -35.82 -9.40
N ARG A 100 -4.94 -36.42 -8.51
CA ARG A 100 -4.06 -35.67 -7.58
C ARG A 100 -3.02 -34.84 -8.31
N GLY A 101 -2.48 -35.37 -9.42
CA GLY A 101 -1.52 -34.68 -10.25
C GLY A 101 -2.14 -33.45 -10.93
N ALA A 102 -3.35 -33.61 -11.45
CA ALA A 102 -4.12 -32.51 -12.07
C ALA A 102 -4.47 -31.44 -11.04
N ILE A 103 -5.05 -31.82 -9.88
CA ILE A 103 -5.39 -30.89 -8.80
C ILE A 103 -4.14 -30.11 -8.33
N ALA A 104 -2.98 -30.76 -8.23
CA ALA A 104 -1.74 -30.07 -7.86
C ALA A 104 -1.30 -29.03 -8.92
N GLN A 105 -1.57 -29.26 -10.21
CA GLN A 105 -1.33 -28.27 -11.26
C GLN A 105 -2.28 -27.08 -11.14
N ASP A 106 -3.56 -27.32 -10.84
CA ASP A 106 -4.54 -26.26 -10.61
C ASP A 106 -4.17 -25.40 -9.40
N VAL A 107 -3.78 -26.02 -8.29
CA VAL A 107 -3.26 -25.33 -7.08
C VAL A 107 -2.05 -24.48 -7.42
N ARG A 108 -1.13 -24.98 -8.26
CA ARG A 108 0.03 -24.20 -8.70
C ARG A 108 -0.38 -22.96 -9.51
N ALA A 109 -1.36 -23.11 -10.38
CA ALA A 109 -1.94 -22.03 -11.15
C ALA A 109 -2.63 -20.98 -10.27
N ILE A 110 -3.38 -21.41 -9.27
CA ILE A 110 -4.02 -20.54 -8.26
C ILE A 110 -2.96 -19.69 -7.54
N TYR A 111 -1.89 -20.31 -7.05
CA TYR A 111 -0.82 -19.58 -6.37
C TYR A 111 0.01 -18.69 -7.30
N ALA A 112 0.13 -19.04 -8.59
CA ALA A 112 0.77 -18.17 -9.58
C ALA A 112 -0.06 -16.90 -9.82
N ALA A 113 -1.38 -17.03 -9.97
CA ALA A 113 -2.29 -15.88 -10.08
C ALA A 113 -2.21 -14.97 -8.84
N CYS A 114 -2.16 -15.56 -7.64
CA CYS A 114 -1.95 -14.83 -6.40
C CYS A 114 -0.62 -14.06 -6.37
N ALA A 115 0.46 -14.69 -6.86
CA ALA A 115 1.79 -14.09 -6.87
C ALA A 115 1.86 -12.85 -7.77
N ASP A 116 1.19 -12.85 -8.92
CA ASP A 116 1.15 -11.72 -9.85
C ASP A 116 0.54 -10.46 -9.20
N GLU A 117 -0.56 -10.62 -8.45
CA GLU A 117 -1.17 -9.50 -7.70
C GLU A 117 -0.21 -8.97 -6.62
N HIS A 118 0.47 -9.86 -5.89
CA HIS A 118 1.46 -9.46 -4.89
C HIS A 118 2.66 -8.70 -5.50
N VAL A 119 3.08 -9.04 -6.73
CA VAL A 119 4.13 -8.31 -7.45
C VAL A 119 3.69 -6.88 -7.78
N ARG A 120 2.45 -6.68 -8.22
CA ARG A 120 1.88 -5.35 -8.47
C ARG A 120 1.88 -4.50 -7.21
N THR A 121 1.42 -5.06 -6.10
CA THR A 121 1.40 -4.39 -4.79
C THR A 121 2.80 -3.94 -4.37
N ARG A 122 3.81 -4.80 -4.56
CA ARG A 122 5.21 -4.48 -4.24
C ARG A 122 5.76 -3.37 -5.14
N SER A 123 5.54 -3.47 -6.45
CA SER A 123 5.98 -2.45 -7.41
C SER A 123 5.38 -1.08 -7.07
N PHE A 124 4.08 -1.05 -6.77
CA PHE A 124 3.38 0.17 -6.35
C PHE A 124 3.95 0.73 -5.04
N ARG A 125 4.22 -0.10 -4.04
CA ARG A 125 4.88 0.36 -2.80
C ARG A 125 6.25 0.97 -3.07
N ASN A 126 7.06 0.35 -3.92
CA ASN A 126 8.38 0.88 -4.27
C ASN A 126 8.27 2.20 -5.03
N LEU A 127 7.28 2.34 -5.90
CA LEU A 127 6.96 3.61 -6.56
C LEU A 127 6.60 4.70 -5.55
N LEU A 128 5.75 4.38 -4.55
CA LEU A 128 5.41 5.31 -3.48
C LEU A 128 6.65 5.74 -2.68
N PHE A 129 7.53 4.80 -2.30
CA PHE A 129 8.79 5.16 -1.63
C PHE A 129 9.70 6.01 -2.51
N GLY A 130 9.78 5.71 -3.81
CA GLY A 130 10.52 6.53 -4.76
C GLY A 130 9.96 7.95 -4.85
N ALA A 131 8.63 8.10 -4.93
CA ALA A 131 7.96 9.39 -4.93
C ALA A 131 8.20 10.16 -3.62
N THR A 132 8.04 9.51 -2.46
CA THR A 132 8.38 10.12 -1.15
C THR A 132 9.81 10.61 -1.14
N PHE A 133 10.76 9.78 -1.56
CA PHE A 133 12.18 10.15 -1.58
C PHE A 133 12.44 11.37 -2.46
N VAL A 134 11.90 11.39 -3.69
CA VAL A 134 12.06 12.52 -4.61
C VAL A 134 11.43 13.79 -4.05
N LEU A 135 10.20 13.72 -3.53
CA LEU A 135 9.52 14.89 -2.95
C LEU A 135 10.25 15.40 -1.69
N THR A 136 10.78 14.52 -0.86
CA THR A 136 11.62 14.91 0.29
C THR A 136 12.90 15.58 -0.17
N LEU A 137 13.56 15.09 -1.24
CA LEU A 137 14.72 15.77 -1.81
C LEU A 137 14.38 17.15 -2.35
N PHE A 138 13.22 17.32 -2.97
CA PHE A 138 12.75 18.64 -3.40
C PHE A 138 12.50 19.58 -2.21
N ALA A 139 11.78 19.12 -1.19
CA ALA A 139 11.54 19.92 0.02
C ALA A 139 12.86 20.33 0.69
N VAL A 140 13.72 19.36 1.00
CA VAL A 140 15.03 19.63 1.60
C VAL A 140 15.88 20.53 0.70
N GLY A 141 15.88 20.31 -0.62
CA GLY A 141 16.60 21.13 -1.57
C GLY A 141 16.12 22.58 -1.59
N ILE A 142 14.80 22.80 -1.57
CA ILE A 142 14.22 24.15 -1.52
C ILE A 142 14.49 24.81 -0.16
N GLY A 143 14.35 24.09 0.95
CA GLY A 143 14.73 24.57 2.28
C GLY A 143 16.21 24.98 2.34
N LEU A 144 17.12 24.16 1.79
CA LEU A 144 18.56 24.49 1.71
C LEU A 144 18.83 25.69 0.80
N LEU A 145 18.13 25.81 -0.33
CA LEU A 145 18.24 26.98 -1.20
C LEU A 145 17.77 28.25 -0.49
N GLY A 146 16.64 28.19 0.24
CA GLY A 146 16.18 29.29 1.08
C GLY A 146 17.15 29.64 2.20
N TRP A 147 17.81 28.64 2.77
CA TRP A 147 18.83 28.85 3.78
C TRP A 147 20.05 29.60 3.24
N CYS A 148 20.56 29.17 2.08
CA CYS A 148 21.72 29.79 1.44
C CYS A 148 21.41 31.13 0.77
N ALA A 149 20.19 31.30 0.25
CA ALA A 149 19.75 32.50 -0.45
C ALA A 149 18.34 32.93 0.02
N PRO A 150 18.21 33.51 1.22
CA PRO A 150 16.91 33.90 1.79
C PRO A 150 16.10 34.87 0.92
N GLY A 151 16.79 35.69 0.11
CA GLY A 151 16.16 36.67 -0.76
C GLY A 151 15.55 36.11 -2.05
N TRP A 152 15.80 34.85 -2.42
CA TRP A 152 15.26 34.26 -3.66
C TRP A 152 13.76 33.97 -3.56
N PHE A 153 13.30 33.61 -2.37
CA PHE A 153 11.90 33.33 -2.10
C PHE A 153 11.33 34.48 -1.28
N ALA A 154 10.62 35.40 -1.94
CA ALA A 154 10.02 36.57 -1.30
C ALA A 154 8.81 36.17 -0.44
N LEU A 155 9.03 35.51 0.70
CA LEU A 155 8.02 35.05 1.66
C LEU A 155 7.68 36.06 2.76
N CYS A 156 8.28 37.26 2.74
CA CYS A 156 8.05 38.34 3.72
C CYS A 156 7.08 39.41 3.21
N VAL A 157 6.06 39.77 4.00
CA VAL A 157 4.97 40.67 3.57
C VAL A 157 5.44 42.09 3.86
N PRO A 158 5.37 43.03 2.92
CA PRO A 158 5.58 44.44 3.28
C PRO A 158 4.47 44.91 4.23
N ASP A 159 4.83 45.27 5.46
CA ASP A 159 3.92 45.73 6.52
C ASP A 159 3.90 47.28 6.57
N HIS A 160 5.07 47.90 6.33
CA HIS A 160 5.28 49.35 6.24
C HIS A 160 6.45 49.67 5.27
N PRO A 161 6.66 50.93 4.83
CA PRO A 161 7.65 51.27 3.80
C PRO A 161 9.10 50.82 4.10
N THR A 162 9.43 50.47 5.35
CA THR A 162 10.75 50.01 5.79
C THR A 162 10.73 48.71 6.59
N ALA A 163 9.59 48.01 6.69
CA ALA A 163 9.42 46.84 7.54
C ALA A 163 8.61 45.75 6.82
N ALA A 164 9.17 44.54 6.76
CA ALA A 164 8.50 43.38 6.20
C ALA A 164 8.29 42.29 7.25
N THR A 165 7.12 41.69 7.32
CA THR A 165 6.79 40.62 8.27
C THR A 165 7.07 39.26 7.62
N CYS A 166 8.09 38.56 8.12
CA CYS A 166 8.51 37.23 7.64
C CYS A 166 7.92 36.08 8.51
N PRO A 167 7.85 34.84 8.01
CA PRO A 167 7.35 33.68 8.77
C PRO A 167 8.03 33.45 10.13
N THR A 168 9.34 33.66 10.22
CA THR A 168 10.13 33.56 11.46
C THR A 168 9.95 34.75 12.41
N GLY A 169 9.28 35.81 11.98
CA GLY A 169 9.04 37.05 12.74
C GLY A 169 10.14 38.10 12.60
N GLY A 170 11.12 37.88 11.72
CA GLY A 170 12.12 38.90 11.37
C GLY A 170 11.56 39.97 10.43
N TRP A 171 12.29 41.08 10.33
CA TRP A 171 11.99 42.21 9.45
C TRP A 171 12.60 42.07 8.05
N ALA A 172 13.39 41.02 7.84
CA ALA A 172 14.10 40.70 6.61
C ALA A 172 14.09 39.17 6.39
N PRO A 173 14.17 38.69 5.13
CA PRO A 173 14.18 37.27 4.83
C PRO A 173 15.30 36.54 5.57
N SER A 174 14.95 35.48 6.27
CA SER A 174 15.88 34.62 7.00
C SER A 174 15.91 33.22 6.39
N GLY A 175 17.04 32.53 6.54
CA GLY A 175 17.18 31.17 6.03
C GLY A 175 16.18 30.16 6.63
N GLY A 176 15.64 30.47 7.82
CA GLY A 176 14.66 29.62 8.50
C GLY A 176 13.23 29.75 8.00
N ASP A 177 12.89 30.77 7.20
CA ASP A 177 11.52 31.05 6.78
C ASP A 177 10.91 29.90 5.97
N ILE A 178 11.68 29.32 5.04
CA ILE A 178 11.23 28.20 4.22
C ILE A 178 11.07 26.93 5.05
N PHE A 179 12.10 26.58 5.84
CA PHE A 179 12.04 25.39 6.68
C PHE A 179 10.90 25.44 7.69
N LEU A 180 10.59 26.62 8.23
CA LEU A 180 9.45 26.79 9.13
C LEU A 180 8.12 26.51 8.40
N VAL A 181 7.93 27.08 7.20
CA VAL A 181 6.73 26.86 6.38
C VAL A 181 6.59 25.39 5.98
N GLU A 182 7.67 24.76 5.52
CA GLU A 182 7.71 23.33 5.19
C GLU A 182 7.38 22.45 6.39
N PHE A 183 7.93 22.78 7.57
CA PHE A 183 7.66 22.05 8.81
C PHE A 183 6.19 22.17 9.23
N ILE A 184 5.60 23.36 9.13
CA ILE A 184 4.16 23.58 9.38
C ILE A 184 3.31 22.78 8.39
N GLY A 185 3.69 22.76 7.11
CA GLY A 185 3.01 21.99 6.08
C GLY A 185 3.07 20.48 6.34
N LEU A 186 4.25 19.98 6.70
CA LEU A 186 4.46 18.59 7.10
C LEU A 186 3.64 18.22 8.35
N PHE A 187 3.59 19.11 9.33
CA PHE A 187 2.79 18.92 10.54
C PHE A 187 1.29 18.82 10.20
N SER A 188 0.76 19.74 9.38
CA SER A 188 -0.64 19.70 8.93
C SER A 188 -0.95 18.41 8.16
N ALA A 189 -0.07 17.98 7.27
CA ALA A 189 -0.17 16.71 6.57
C ALA A 189 -0.16 15.50 7.50
N GLY A 190 0.68 15.50 8.54
CA GLY A 190 0.74 14.47 9.56
C GLY A 190 -0.57 14.35 10.34
N LEU A 191 -1.22 15.46 10.67
CA LEU A 191 -2.54 15.47 11.30
C LEU A 191 -3.60 14.81 10.39
N MET A 192 -3.63 15.18 9.11
CA MET A 192 -4.54 14.58 8.13
C MET A 192 -4.27 13.08 7.94
N GLY A 193 -3.00 12.68 7.92
CA GLY A 193 -2.59 11.28 7.88
C GLY A 193 -3.03 10.50 9.13
N SER A 194 -2.95 11.12 10.30
CA SER A 194 -3.36 10.50 11.57
C SER A 194 -4.86 10.19 11.61
N VAL A 195 -5.70 11.08 11.03
CA VAL A 195 -7.14 10.82 10.88
C VAL A 195 -7.39 9.64 9.93
N ALA A 196 -6.60 9.51 8.86
CA ALA A 196 -6.71 8.38 7.94
C ALA A 196 -6.34 7.05 8.61
N ILE A 197 -5.33 7.02 9.49
CA ILE A 197 -4.95 5.82 10.26
C ILE A 197 -6.12 5.30 11.10
N ARG A 198 -6.89 6.19 11.75
CA ARG A 198 -8.05 5.79 12.57
C ARG A 198 -9.14 5.06 11.78
N ARG A 199 -9.18 5.24 10.45
CA ARG A 199 -10.15 4.58 9.57
C ARG A 199 -9.61 3.26 8.97
N MET A 200 -8.33 2.98 9.16
CA MET A 200 -7.73 1.72 8.69
C MET A 200 -8.17 0.58 9.61
N ARG A 201 -9.05 -0.29 9.12
CA ARG A 201 -9.26 -1.62 9.70
C ARG A 201 -8.01 -2.45 9.39
N GLY A 202 -7.55 -3.26 10.35
CA GLY A 202 -6.23 -3.92 10.35
C GLY A 202 -5.70 -4.30 8.97
N SER A 203 -4.48 -3.85 8.64
CA SER A 203 -3.85 -4.13 7.35
C SER A 203 -3.48 -5.61 7.26
N SER A 204 -4.33 -6.42 6.64
CA SER A 204 -4.05 -7.80 6.26
C SER A 204 -3.10 -7.92 5.07
N THR A 205 -2.63 -6.80 4.50
CA THR A 205 -1.75 -6.81 3.33
C THR A 205 -0.28 -6.98 3.73
N PRO A 206 0.45 -7.95 3.14
CA PRO A 206 1.83 -8.28 3.53
C PRO A 206 2.85 -7.15 3.27
N TYR A 207 2.48 -6.11 2.51
CA TYR A 207 3.39 -5.07 2.07
C TYR A 207 3.17 -3.70 2.74
N ALA A 208 2.18 -3.54 3.62
CA ALA A 208 1.90 -2.27 4.31
C ALA A 208 1.80 -1.05 3.36
N VAL A 209 1.23 -1.25 2.17
CA VAL A 209 1.01 -0.18 1.17
C VAL A 209 0.30 1.06 1.74
N PRO A 210 -0.70 0.95 2.64
CA PRO A 210 -1.35 2.12 3.22
C PRO A 210 -0.37 3.01 4.00
N MET A 211 0.68 2.44 4.60
CA MET A 211 1.70 3.23 5.30
C MET A 211 2.60 3.97 4.31
N ALA A 212 2.94 3.34 3.19
CA ALA A 212 3.73 3.99 2.15
C ALA A 212 2.97 5.17 1.51
N SER A 213 1.65 5.06 1.31
CA SER A 213 0.86 6.17 0.78
C SER A 213 0.70 7.32 1.77
N LEU A 214 0.60 7.03 3.08
CA LEU A 214 0.65 8.05 4.13
C LEU A 214 1.99 8.78 4.16
N LEU A 215 3.11 8.08 3.95
CA LEU A 215 4.43 8.70 3.95
C LEU A 215 4.61 9.71 2.82
N VAL A 216 4.06 9.47 1.63
CA VAL A 216 4.09 10.42 0.50
C VAL A 216 3.43 11.75 0.85
N LYS A 217 2.41 11.73 1.74
CA LYS A 217 1.68 12.94 2.15
C LYS A 217 2.53 13.90 2.98
N LEU A 218 3.56 13.43 3.67
CA LEU A 218 4.38 14.31 4.51
C LEU A 218 5.16 15.34 3.68
N PRO A 219 6.03 14.94 2.71
CA PRO A 219 6.73 15.91 1.88
C PRO A 219 5.79 16.64 0.92
N THR A 220 4.66 16.03 0.53
CA THR A 220 3.66 16.73 -0.27
C THR A 220 3.08 17.93 0.50
N GLY A 221 2.71 17.75 1.77
CA GLY A 221 2.18 18.84 2.60
C GLY A 221 3.17 19.97 2.84
N ALA A 222 4.45 19.63 3.00
CA ALA A 222 5.53 20.62 3.10
C ALA A 222 5.60 21.48 1.83
N LEU A 223 5.62 20.84 0.66
CA LEU A 223 5.71 21.51 -0.64
C LEU A 223 4.44 22.29 -0.98
N THR A 224 3.24 21.78 -0.64
CA THR A 224 1.99 22.49 -0.90
C THR A 224 1.82 23.70 -0.01
N ALA A 225 2.28 23.65 1.26
CA ALA A 225 2.31 24.82 2.13
C ALA A 225 3.17 25.95 1.53
N LEU A 226 4.36 25.62 1.05
CA LEU A 226 5.25 26.58 0.40
C LEU A 226 4.64 27.13 -0.90
N ALA A 227 4.13 26.25 -1.76
CA ALA A 227 3.50 26.65 -3.03
C ALA A 227 2.29 27.57 -2.80
N GLY A 228 1.44 27.26 -1.82
CA GLY A 228 0.29 28.08 -1.46
C GLY A 228 0.69 29.47 -0.98
N LEU A 229 1.72 29.57 -0.14
CA LEU A 229 2.23 30.86 0.31
C LEU A 229 2.80 31.67 -0.87
N LEU A 230 3.53 31.04 -1.78
CA LEU A 230 4.03 31.67 -3.01
C LEU A 230 2.89 32.14 -3.93
N LEU A 231 1.78 31.40 -4.03
CA LEU A 231 0.60 31.83 -4.79
C LEU A 231 -0.06 33.07 -4.19
N ILE A 232 -0.16 33.14 -2.86
CA ILE A 232 -0.62 34.35 -2.16
C ILE A 232 0.33 35.51 -2.48
N ARG A 233 1.65 35.28 -2.47
CA ARG A 233 2.64 36.33 -2.81
C ARG A 233 2.55 36.85 -4.21
N ALA A 234 2.28 35.94 -5.15
CA ALA A 234 2.11 36.29 -6.55
C ALA A 234 0.82 37.07 -6.80
N GLY A 235 -0.04 37.27 -5.80
CA GLY A 235 -1.32 37.97 -5.92
C GLY A 235 -2.37 37.19 -6.71
N VAL A 236 -2.12 35.90 -7.00
CA VAL A 236 -2.99 35.04 -7.84
C VAL A 236 -4.39 34.90 -7.24
N LEU A 237 -4.48 34.93 -5.91
CA LEU A 237 -5.74 34.73 -5.20
C LEU A 237 -6.46 36.06 -4.85
N GLY A 238 -5.93 37.20 -5.29
CA GLY A 238 -6.49 38.53 -5.05
C GLY A 238 -6.01 39.20 -3.75
N PRO A 239 -6.34 40.49 -3.57
CA PRO A 239 -5.85 41.29 -2.44
C PRO A 239 -6.49 40.91 -1.09
N ASP A 240 -7.72 40.38 -1.10
CA ASP A 240 -8.47 40.07 0.13
C ASP A 240 -7.87 38.92 0.95
N VAL A 241 -7.01 38.10 0.32
CA VAL A 241 -6.30 36.97 0.93
C VAL A 241 -4.80 37.23 1.06
N ALA A 242 -4.35 38.46 0.79
CA ALA A 242 -2.99 38.84 1.08
C ALA A 242 -2.76 38.76 2.59
N ALA A 243 -1.72 38.01 2.98
CA ALA A 243 -1.34 37.96 4.39
C ALA A 243 -0.91 39.36 4.84
N ALA A 244 -1.48 39.86 5.92
CA ALA A 244 -1.13 41.12 6.56
C ALA A 244 -0.25 40.91 7.80
N ALA A 245 -0.24 39.70 8.38
CA ALA A 245 0.47 39.43 9.62
C ALA A 245 1.08 38.01 9.65
N ARG A 246 1.98 37.77 10.60
CA ARG A 246 2.69 36.50 10.76
C ARG A 246 1.73 35.34 11.03
N GLU A 247 0.71 35.58 11.84
CA GLU A 247 -0.31 34.60 12.22
C GLU A 247 -1.06 34.10 10.99
N GLN A 248 -1.33 35.00 10.03
CA GLN A 248 -1.97 34.65 8.77
C GLN A 248 -1.05 33.80 7.88
N LEU A 249 0.26 34.09 7.84
CA LEU A 249 1.23 33.24 7.12
C LEU A 249 1.26 31.82 7.69
N VAL A 250 1.26 31.67 9.02
CA VAL A 250 1.21 30.36 9.69
C VAL A 250 -0.12 29.66 9.41
N ALA A 251 -1.24 30.36 9.50
CA ALA A 251 -2.56 29.82 9.21
C ALA A 251 -2.68 29.34 7.75
N TYR A 252 -2.17 30.12 6.79
CA TYR A 252 -2.13 29.74 5.38
C TYR A 252 -1.24 28.52 5.15
N ALA A 253 -0.04 28.47 5.76
CA ALA A 253 0.82 27.29 5.67
C ALA A 253 0.11 26.03 6.20
N LEU A 254 -0.64 26.11 7.30
CA LEU A 254 -1.46 25.01 7.82
C LEU A 254 -2.56 24.59 6.83
N ILE A 255 -3.31 25.56 6.29
CA ILE A 255 -4.41 25.32 5.35
C ILE A 255 -3.88 24.67 4.07
N PHE A 256 -2.83 25.23 3.47
CA PHE A 256 -2.23 24.71 2.23
C PHE A 256 -1.49 23.38 2.41
N GLY A 257 -0.86 23.16 3.56
CA GLY A 257 -0.31 21.85 3.91
C GLY A 257 -1.39 20.77 4.08
N GLY A 258 -2.53 21.13 4.63
CA GLY A 258 -3.68 20.24 4.82
C GLY A 258 -4.49 20.00 3.54
N SER A 259 -4.52 20.96 2.62
CA SER A 259 -5.27 20.91 1.36
C SER A 259 -4.57 20.15 0.24
N GLN A 260 -3.44 19.50 0.53
CA GLN A 260 -2.72 18.60 -0.39
C GLN A 260 -3.56 17.47 -0.99
N GLN A 261 -4.78 17.23 -0.49
CA GLN A 261 -5.71 16.24 -1.03
C GLN A 261 -6.01 16.46 -2.52
N ALA A 262 -5.96 17.71 -3.01
CA ALA A 262 -6.09 18.00 -4.43
C ALA A 262 -5.00 17.30 -5.27
N PHE A 263 -3.78 17.15 -4.72
CA PHE A 263 -2.65 16.49 -5.35
C PHE A 263 -2.60 14.99 -5.04
N THR A 264 -2.93 14.58 -3.80
CA THR A 264 -2.79 13.18 -3.35
C THR A 264 -3.99 12.30 -3.68
N ARG A 265 -5.13 12.84 -4.14
CA ARG A 265 -6.35 12.07 -4.42
C ARG A 265 -6.12 10.93 -5.41
N LEU A 266 -5.34 11.15 -6.47
CA LEU A 266 -5.06 10.10 -7.46
C LEU A 266 -4.24 8.95 -6.85
N ILE A 267 -3.27 9.29 -5.98
CA ILE A 267 -2.47 8.31 -5.25
C ILE A 267 -3.34 7.52 -4.28
N ASP A 268 -4.25 8.20 -3.59
CA ASP A 268 -5.18 7.57 -2.65
C ASP A 268 -6.14 6.61 -3.35
N VAL A 269 -6.73 7.00 -4.49
CA VAL A 269 -7.61 6.14 -5.31
C VAL A 269 -6.85 4.92 -5.83
N GLN A 270 -5.65 5.12 -6.38
CA GLN A 270 -4.85 3.99 -6.87
C GLN A 270 -4.38 3.06 -5.75
N THR A 271 -4.11 3.60 -4.56
CA THR A 271 -3.81 2.78 -3.38
C THR A 271 -4.98 1.87 -3.04
N GLN A 272 -6.22 2.39 -3.02
CA GLN A 272 -7.39 1.56 -2.76
C GLN A 272 -7.60 0.50 -3.86
N ASN A 273 -7.46 0.87 -5.13
CA ASN A 273 -7.57 -0.08 -6.24
C ASN A 273 -6.55 -1.24 -6.12
N VAL A 274 -5.29 -0.94 -5.77
CA VAL A 274 -4.25 -1.94 -5.56
C VAL A 274 -4.51 -2.80 -4.32
N LEU A 275 -5.12 -2.25 -3.28
CA LEU A 275 -5.50 -3.02 -2.07
C LEU A 275 -6.72 -3.91 -2.31
N ASP A 276 -7.65 -3.46 -3.16
CA ASP A 276 -8.85 -4.19 -3.57
C ASP A 276 -8.54 -5.30 -4.55
N SER A 277 -7.45 -5.19 -5.32
CA SER A 277 -7.02 -6.24 -6.24
C SER A 277 -6.34 -7.42 -5.54
N ILE A 278 -5.92 -7.27 -4.29
CA ILE A 278 -5.29 -8.36 -3.51
C ILE A 278 -6.38 -9.22 -2.87
N PRO A 279 -6.53 -10.49 -3.29
CA PRO A 279 -7.53 -11.35 -2.69
C PRO A 279 -7.08 -11.74 -1.27
N SER A 280 -7.99 -11.68 -0.29
CA SER A 280 -7.66 -12.07 1.09
C SER A 280 -8.84 -12.74 1.80
N ARG A 281 -8.61 -13.96 2.31
CA ARG A 281 -9.58 -14.75 3.10
C ARG A 281 -10.21 -13.96 4.26
N ASN A 282 -9.45 -13.04 4.86
CA ASN A 282 -9.90 -12.26 6.02
C ASN A 282 -10.68 -10.98 5.67
N ARG A 283 -10.60 -10.43 4.44
CA ARG A 283 -11.41 -9.25 4.05
C ARG A 283 -12.87 -9.63 3.86
N ASP A 284 -13.13 -10.76 3.20
CA ASP A 284 -14.49 -11.13 2.78
C ASP A 284 -15.30 -11.74 3.93
N ALA A 285 -14.66 -12.43 4.87
CA ALA A 285 -15.29 -12.86 6.11
C ALA A 285 -15.78 -11.69 7.00
N ALA A 286 -15.24 -10.49 6.80
CA ALA A 286 -15.62 -9.27 7.52
C ALA A 286 -16.65 -8.40 6.75
N LYS A 287 -17.05 -8.79 5.54
CA LYS A 287 -18.14 -8.13 4.82
C LYS A 287 -19.45 -8.65 5.44
N PRO A 288 -20.30 -7.79 6.05
CA PRO A 288 -21.60 -8.25 6.53
C PRO A 288 -22.32 -8.86 5.33
N GLN A 289 -22.72 -10.12 5.46
CA GLN A 289 -23.60 -10.77 4.50
C GLN A 289 -24.82 -9.86 4.37
N SER A 290 -24.97 -9.23 3.20
CA SER A 290 -26.22 -8.55 2.86
C SER A 290 -27.30 -9.61 2.99
N PRO A 291 -28.34 -9.44 3.82
CA PRO A 291 -29.38 -10.44 3.91
C PRO A 291 -29.96 -10.60 2.52
N ALA A 292 -29.80 -11.81 1.97
CA ALA A 292 -30.43 -12.20 0.73
C ALA A 292 -31.91 -11.87 0.86
N SER A 293 -32.42 -11.10 -0.09
CA SER A 293 -33.84 -10.84 -0.26
C SER A 293 -34.55 -12.18 -0.46
N HIS A 294 -35.02 -12.77 0.64
CA HIS A 294 -36.13 -13.71 0.64
C HIS A 294 -37.38 -12.88 0.32
N PHE A 295 -37.63 -12.67 -0.96
CA PHE A 295 -38.96 -12.37 -1.46
C PHE A 295 -39.29 -13.45 -2.50
N ASP A 296 -40.51 -13.95 -2.37
CA ASP A 296 -41.23 -14.87 -3.24
C ASP A 296 -41.00 -16.37 -3.03
N GLN A 297 -41.76 -16.94 -2.08
CA GLN A 297 -42.57 -18.15 -2.33
C GLN A 297 -43.55 -18.40 -1.18
N GLU A 298 -44.68 -17.70 -1.16
CA GLU A 298 -45.91 -18.20 -0.53
C GLU A 298 -47.11 -17.50 -1.16
N GLU A 299 -47.71 -18.14 -2.17
CA GLU A 299 -49.16 -18.28 -2.41
C GLU A 299 -49.39 -18.87 -3.81
N ARG A 300 -49.40 -20.20 -3.86
CA ARG A 300 -50.39 -20.96 -4.63
C ARG A 300 -50.66 -22.29 -3.94
#